data_AF-A0A9X1H783-F1
#
_entry.id   AF-A0A9X1H783-F1
#
_cell.length_a   1.000
_cell.length_b   1.000
_cell.length_c   1.000
_cell.angle_alpha   90.00
_cell.angle_beta   90.00
_cell.angle_gamma   90.00
#
_symmetry.space_group_name_H-M   'P 1'
#
loop_
_entity.id
_entity.type
_entity.pdbx_description
1 polymer ?
#
loop_
_entity_poly.entity_id
_entity_poly.type
_entity_poly.pdbx_seq_one_letter_code
_entity_poly.pdbx_strand_id
1 'polypeptide(L)'
;MDQTLIDNVRLAINPKFQDWVLFENGSYIVFNNTDTIEDIRTEAVKIMAEYGPVHIGSPAGDFGVTTLKKAKGWSISGHYYGMYTYVHPAEINTTNPNESEIGLFGRSKRDLDGQNPIIIYINRKDIDVKLIAGFVGIKKIPLPFVLALNNYNPKLILKEESFEHRGSFWGKTDYYENIEKIDIYLAYKTTNIEITKINSIFTFIGNTNNNLELKKCLAFFQEKKCNLTQKALDFLNQ
;
A
#
# COMPACT_ATOMS: atom_id res chain seq x y z
N MET A 1 10.60 11.55 -6.73
CA MET A 1 10.47 10.10 -6.46
C MET A 1 11.32 9.39 -7.50
N ASP A 2 12.25 8.55 -7.09
CA ASP A 2 13.12 7.82 -8.03
C ASP A 2 12.35 6.65 -8.64
N GLN A 3 11.66 6.92 -9.75
CA GLN A 3 10.87 5.91 -10.47
C GLN A 3 11.73 4.72 -10.91
N THR A 4 13.02 4.97 -11.19
CA THR A 4 13.98 3.94 -11.60
C THR A 4 14.22 2.91 -10.49
N LEU A 5 14.31 3.35 -9.24
CA LEU A 5 14.47 2.46 -8.10
C LEU A 5 13.22 1.59 -7.89
N ILE A 6 12.03 2.19 -7.95
CA ILE A 6 10.75 1.48 -7.81
C ILE A 6 10.63 0.38 -8.86
N ASP A 7 10.90 0.70 -10.12
CA ASP A 7 10.76 -0.26 -11.22
C ASP A 7 11.76 -1.41 -11.11
N ASN A 8 13.01 -1.13 -10.72
CA ASN A 8 14.00 -2.17 -10.50
C ASN A 8 13.64 -3.09 -9.32
N VAL A 9 13.16 -2.52 -8.22
CA VAL A 9 12.72 -3.30 -7.04
C VAL A 9 11.50 -4.16 -7.40
N ARG A 10 10.54 -3.61 -8.14
CA ARG A 10 9.39 -4.36 -8.65
C ARG A 10 9.82 -5.56 -9.50
N LEU A 11 10.84 -5.40 -10.34
CA LEU A 11 11.42 -6.49 -11.14
C LEU A 11 12.22 -7.50 -10.30
N ALA A 12 12.79 -7.08 -9.18
CA ALA A 12 13.53 -7.94 -8.25
C ALA A 12 12.60 -8.89 -7.47
N ILE A 13 11.36 -8.46 -7.20
CA ILE A 13 10.38 -9.20 -6.42
C ILE A 13 9.67 -10.23 -7.31
N ASN A 14 9.43 -11.43 -6.78
CA ASN A 14 8.62 -12.43 -7.47
C ASN A 14 7.17 -11.90 -7.60
N PRO A 15 6.58 -11.83 -8.81
CA PRO A 15 5.23 -11.29 -9.01
C PRO A 15 4.12 -11.98 -8.22
N LYS A 16 4.34 -13.15 -7.61
CA LYS A 16 3.36 -13.73 -6.69
C LYS A 16 3.19 -12.93 -5.40
N PHE A 17 4.20 -12.13 -5.02
CA PHE A 17 4.18 -11.28 -3.85
C PHE A 17 3.78 -9.87 -4.25
N GLN A 18 2.54 -9.50 -3.94
CA GLN A 18 1.92 -8.25 -4.37
C GLN A 18 1.92 -7.19 -3.27
N ASP A 19 2.30 -7.54 -2.05
CA ASP A 19 2.35 -6.59 -0.95
C ASP A 19 3.79 -6.38 -0.51
N TRP A 20 4.31 -5.19 -0.74
CA TRP A 20 5.67 -4.84 -0.36
C TRP A 20 5.84 -3.33 -0.16
N VAL A 21 6.78 -2.97 0.69
CA VAL A 21 7.11 -1.58 1.04
C VAL A 21 8.58 -1.33 0.71
N LEU A 22 8.87 -0.19 0.09
CA LEU A 22 10.22 0.24 -0.31
C LEU A 22 10.62 1.51 0.43
N PHE A 23 11.84 1.47 0.97
CA PHE A 23 12.49 2.54 1.71
C PHE A 23 13.48 3.31 0.83
N GLU A 24 13.83 4.51 1.28
CA GLU A 24 14.61 5.49 0.52
C GLU A 24 15.96 4.95 0.02
N ASN A 25 16.67 4.15 0.82
CA ASN A 25 17.96 3.57 0.44
C ASN A 25 17.83 2.21 -0.25
N GLY A 26 16.65 1.85 -0.74
CA GLY A 26 16.45 0.64 -1.56
C GLY A 26 16.27 -0.65 -0.76
N SER A 27 16.13 -0.58 0.57
CA SER A 27 15.62 -1.71 1.35
C SER A 27 14.12 -1.86 1.11
N TYR A 28 13.64 -3.09 1.05
CA TYR A 28 12.22 -3.38 0.88
C TYR A 28 11.81 -4.60 1.70
N ILE A 29 10.54 -4.58 2.14
CA ILE A 29 9.94 -5.65 2.93
C ILE A 29 8.77 -6.23 2.12
N VAL A 30 8.80 -7.54 1.92
CA VAL A 30 7.72 -8.32 1.28
C VAL A 30 6.85 -8.95 2.35
N PHE A 31 5.54 -8.73 2.27
CA PHE A 31 4.56 -9.25 3.21
C PHE A 31 3.79 -10.43 2.61
N ASN A 32 3.70 -11.53 3.37
CA ASN A 32 2.95 -12.72 2.94
C ASN A 32 1.50 -12.76 3.46
N ASN A 33 1.19 -12.01 4.54
CA ASN A 33 -0.09 -12.06 5.24
C ASN A 33 -0.62 -10.64 5.53
N THR A 34 -0.80 -9.82 4.50
CA THR A 34 -1.31 -8.45 4.68
C THR A 34 -2.73 -8.38 5.20
N ASP A 35 -3.53 -9.44 5.03
CA ASP A 35 -4.92 -9.48 5.49
C ASP A 35 -5.06 -9.35 7.02
N THR A 36 -3.99 -9.66 7.76
CA THR A 36 -3.89 -9.54 9.23
C THR A 36 -3.19 -8.27 9.70
N ILE A 37 -2.68 -7.45 8.78
CA ILE A 37 -1.97 -6.21 9.09
C ILE A 37 -2.94 -5.05 8.88
N GLU A 38 -3.23 -4.32 9.95
CA GLU A 38 -4.16 -3.18 9.92
C GLU A 38 -3.56 -1.99 9.15
N ASP A 39 -2.30 -1.65 9.45
CA ASP A 39 -1.55 -0.59 8.79
C ASP A 39 -0.15 -1.09 8.36
N ILE A 40 0.01 -1.34 7.06
CA ILE A 40 1.28 -1.81 6.50
C ILE A 40 2.40 -0.79 6.61
N ARG A 41 2.08 0.52 6.61
CA ARG A 41 3.08 1.57 6.75
C ARG A 41 3.67 1.55 8.14
N THR A 42 2.82 1.55 9.16
CA THR A 42 3.26 1.47 10.56
C THR A 42 4.03 0.19 10.83
N GLU A 43 3.54 -0.96 10.34
CA GLU A 43 4.23 -2.25 10.54
C GLU A 43 5.58 -2.29 9.81
N ALA A 44 5.68 -1.78 8.58
CA ALA A 44 6.94 -1.74 7.84
C ALA A 44 7.97 -0.84 8.54
N VAL A 45 7.56 0.33 9.03
CA VAL A 45 8.45 1.23 9.80
C VAL A 45 8.95 0.54 11.06
N LYS A 46 8.07 -0.14 11.79
CA LYS A 46 8.43 -0.90 13.00
C LYS A 46 9.46 -2.00 12.68
N ILE A 47 9.19 -2.84 11.68
CA ILE A 47 10.11 -3.91 11.25
C ILE A 47 11.46 -3.32 10.82
N MET A 48 11.46 -2.23 10.04
CA MET A 48 12.70 -1.62 9.58
C MET A 48 13.51 -1.04 10.76
N ALA A 49 12.86 -0.36 11.70
CA ALA A 49 13.53 0.18 12.89
C ALA A 49 14.08 -0.92 13.82
N GLU A 50 13.41 -2.07 13.91
CA GLU A 50 13.82 -3.18 14.79
C GLU A 50 14.93 -4.05 14.16
N TYR A 51 14.84 -4.34 12.86
CA TYR A 51 15.71 -5.32 12.20
C TYR A 51 16.68 -4.74 11.16
N GLY A 52 16.48 -3.48 10.75
CA GLY A 52 17.33 -2.77 9.80
C GLY A 52 18.71 -2.41 10.36
N PRO A 53 18.82 -1.81 11.56
CA PRO A 53 20.09 -1.40 12.14
C PRO A 53 21.08 -2.55 12.31
N VAL A 54 22.35 -2.29 12.05
CA VAL A 54 23.42 -3.29 12.13
C VAL A 54 24.28 -2.99 13.35
N HIS A 55 24.11 -3.78 14.39
CA HIS A 55 24.95 -3.73 15.58
C HIS A 55 26.12 -4.73 15.45
N ILE A 56 27.31 -4.34 15.92
CA ILE A 56 28.48 -5.22 15.94
C ILE A 56 28.15 -6.48 16.73
N GLY A 57 28.42 -7.65 16.15
CA GLY A 57 28.15 -8.94 16.80
C GLY A 57 26.69 -9.38 16.81
N SER A 58 25.80 -8.68 16.08
CA SER A 58 24.39 -9.07 15.94
C SER A 58 24.15 -9.93 14.68
N PRO A 59 23.06 -10.71 14.64
CA PRO A 59 22.65 -11.44 13.43
C PRO A 59 22.40 -10.53 12.20
N ALA A 60 22.17 -9.23 12.40
CA ALA A 60 22.06 -8.26 11.31
C ALA A 60 23.37 -8.06 10.52
N GLY A 61 24.50 -8.56 11.04
CA GLY A 61 25.79 -8.59 10.37
C GLY A 61 25.86 -9.59 9.21
N ASP A 62 25.06 -10.66 9.26
CA ASP A 62 25.01 -11.70 8.22
C ASP A 62 24.17 -11.24 7.02
N PHE A 63 24.59 -11.64 5.83
CA PHE A 63 23.90 -11.35 4.58
C PHE A 63 24.09 -12.45 3.55
N GLY A 64 23.13 -12.56 2.63
CA GLY A 64 23.28 -13.34 1.39
C GLY A 64 23.17 -12.42 0.18
N VAL A 65 23.94 -12.72 -0.87
CA VAL A 65 23.89 -11.99 -2.14
C VAL A 65 23.20 -12.85 -3.19
N THR A 66 22.18 -12.32 -3.84
CA THR A 66 21.50 -12.98 -4.96
C THR A 66 21.52 -12.09 -6.19
N THR A 67 22.11 -12.57 -7.28
CA THR A 67 22.06 -11.89 -8.58
C THR A 67 20.65 -11.94 -9.16
N LEU A 68 20.13 -10.79 -9.57
CA LEU A 68 18.78 -10.65 -10.09
C LEU A 68 18.70 -11.11 -11.55
N LYS A 69 17.62 -11.83 -11.88
CA LYS A 69 17.39 -12.35 -13.24
C LYS A 69 16.62 -11.39 -14.15
N LYS A 70 15.78 -10.53 -13.55
CA LYS A 70 14.85 -9.65 -14.26
C LYS A 70 15.18 -8.15 -14.11
N ALA A 71 16.05 -7.82 -13.16
CA ALA A 71 16.59 -6.48 -12.96
C ALA A 71 18.12 -6.57 -13.00
N LYS A 72 18.79 -5.45 -13.29
CA LYS A 72 20.25 -5.38 -13.16
C LYS A 72 20.62 -5.30 -11.67
N GLY A 73 21.70 -5.96 -11.28
CA GLY A 73 22.22 -5.89 -9.91
C GLY A 73 21.81 -7.06 -9.02
N TRP A 74 21.72 -6.78 -7.73
CA TRP A 74 21.64 -7.81 -6.69
C TRP A 74 20.57 -7.49 -5.64
N SER A 75 20.06 -8.55 -5.02
CA SER A 75 19.25 -8.49 -3.81
C SER A 75 20.05 -9.04 -2.64
N ILE A 76 20.08 -8.28 -1.55
CA ILE A 76 20.82 -8.61 -0.35
C ILE A 76 19.85 -9.01 0.75
N SER A 77 19.90 -10.26 1.19
CA SER A 77 19.11 -10.73 2.33
C SER A 77 19.81 -10.40 3.65
N GLY A 78 19.07 -10.47 4.75
CA GLY A 78 19.61 -10.26 6.09
C GLY A 78 18.83 -11.00 7.15
N HIS A 79 18.80 -10.42 8.35
CA HIS A 79 18.27 -11.03 9.56
C HIS A 79 16.75 -11.29 9.52
N TYR A 80 15.96 -10.37 8.96
CA TYR A 80 14.49 -10.49 8.95
C TYR A 80 13.97 -11.16 7.68
N TYR A 81 13.11 -12.16 7.84
CA TYR A 81 12.48 -12.84 6.70
C TYR A 81 11.59 -11.88 5.91
N GLY A 82 11.81 -11.79 4.60
CA GLY A 82 11.05 -10.90 3.73
C GLY A 82 11.66 -9.49 3.61
N MET A 83 12.71 -9.17 4.37
CA MET A 83 13.48 -7.93 4.21
C MET A 83 14.69 -8.16 3.30
N TYR A 84 14.83 -7.31 2.30
CA TYR A 84 15.94 -7.35 1.36
C TYR A 84 16.40 -5.94 1.02
N THR A 85 17.58 -5.82 0.41
CA THR A 85 18.08 -4.54 -0.09
C THR A 85 18.52 -4.68 -1.53
N TYR A 86 18.01 -3.80 -2.39
CA TYR A 86 18.40 -3.73 -3.79
C TYR A 86 19.69 -2.92 -3.95
N VAL A 87 20.61 -3.44 -4.75
CA VAL A 87 21.87 -2.79 -5.11
C VAL A 87 22.04 -2.83 -6.62
N HIS A 88 22.03 -1.65 -7.25
CA HIS A 88 22.33 -1.50 -8.67
C HIS A 88 23.85 -1.44 -8.89
N PRO A 89 24.40 -2.01 -9.98
CA PRO A 89 25.84 -2.02 -10.23
C PRO A 89 26.50 -0.64 -10.30
N ALA A 90 25.76 0.38 -10.75
CA ALA A 90 26.26 1.75 -10.83
C ALA A 90 26.43 2.43 -9.46
N GLU A 91 25.94 1.82 -8.38
CA GLU A 91 26.11 2.35 -7.01
C GLU A 91 27.44 1.93 -6.39
N ILE A 92 28.14 0.95 -6.98
CA ILE A 92 29.42 0.44 -6.48
C ILE A 92 30.56 0.98 -7.37
N ASN A 93 31.53 1.65 -6.74
CA ASN A 93 32.66 2.29 -7.44
C ASN A 93 33.79 1.31 -7.83
N THR A 94 33.55 0.00 -7.73
CA THR A 94 34.51 -1.06 -8.06
C THR A 94 34.12 -1.73 -9.36
N THR A 95 35.09 -1.94 -10.26
CA THR A 95 34.86 -2.75 -11.46
C THR A 95 34.82 -4.23 -11.08
N ASN A 96 33.72 -4.93 -11.39
CA ASN A 96 33.47 -6.34 -11.02
C ASN A 96 33.57 -6.61 -9.51
N PRO A 97 32.68 -6.01 -8.70
CA PRO A 97 32.72 -6.19 -7.25
C PRO A 97 32.45 -7.66 -6.88
N ASN A 98 33.14 -8.14 -5.85
CA ASN A 98 32.90 -9.48 -5.31
C ASN A 98 31.65 -9.49 -4.40
N GLU A 99 31.16 -10.68 -4.05
CA GLU A 99 29.95 -10.82 -3.23
C GLU A 99 30.05 -10.14 -1.86
N SER A 100 31.24 -10.15 -1.24
CA SER A 100 31.43 -9.48 0.04
C SER A 100 31.30 -7.96 -0.07
N GLU A 101 31.87 -7.34 -1.11
CA GLU A 101 31.72 -5.90 -1.36
C GLU A 101 30.26 -5.51 -1.61
N ILE A 102 29.57 -6.28 -2.46
CA ILE A 102 28.15 -6.07 -2.78
C ILE A 102 27.30 -6.19 -1.52
N GLY A 103 27.50 -7.25 -0.74
CA GLY A 103 26.75 -7.53 0.46
C GLY A 103 27.00 -6.51 1.57
N LEU A 104 28.24 -6.08 1.78
CA LEU A 104 28.59 -5.02 2.72
C LEU A 104 27.94 -3.68 2.33
N PHE A 105 27.95 -3.34 1.04
CA PHE A 105 27.28 -2.14 0.55
C PHE A 105 25.78 -2.19 0.78
N GLY A 106 25.09 -3.27 0.35
CA GLY A 106 23.65 -3.41 0.61
C GLY A 106 23.31 -3.45 2.10
N ARG A 107 24.16 -4.05 2.93
CA ARG A 107 24.02 -4.01 4.40
C ARG A 107 24.09 -2.58 4.94
N SER A 108 25.01 -1.75 4.44
CA SER A 108 25.09 -0.34 4.86
C SER A 108 23.85 0.46 4.45
N LYS A 109 23.28 0.20 3.27
CA LYS A 109 22.01 0.83 2.84
C LYS A 109 20.85 0.43 3.77
N ARG A 110 20.78 -0.85 4.16
CA ARG A 110 19.81 -1.33 5.15
C ARG A 110 19.97 -0.65 6.51
N ASP A 111 21.21 -0.46 6.96
CA ASP A 111 21.48 0.25 8.20
C ASP A 111 20.99 1.71 8.14
N LEU A 112 21.18 2.41 7.02
CA LEU A 112 20.64 3.75 6.81
C LEU A 112 19.10 3.78 6.89
N ASP A 113 18.42 2.85 6.21
CA ASP A 113 16.96 2.72 6.30
C ASP A 113 16.50 2.31 7.71
N GLY A 114 17.30 1.51 8.43
CA GLY A 114 17.01 1.10 9.81
C GLY A 114 17.12 2.25 10.82
N GLN A 115 18.13 3.11 10.65
CA GLN A 115 18.31 4.29 11.49
C GLN A 115 17.26 5.39 11.18
N ASN A 116 16.81 5.48 9.93
CA ASN A 116 15.83 6.47 9.49
C ASN A 116 14.85 5.87 8.45
N PRO A 117 13.77 5.20 8.90
CA PRO A 117 12.86 4.44 8.04
C PRO A 117 11.92 5.34 7.22
N ILE A 118 12.43 5.90 6.12
CA ILE A 118 11.66 6.70 5.17
C ILE A 118 11.08 5.80 4.08
N ILE A 119 9.76 5.59 4.09
CA ILE A 119 9.04 4.87 3.04
C ILE A 119 8.81 5.78 1.83
N ILE A 120 9.32 5.36 0.67
CA ILE A 120 9.15 6.07 -0.60
C ILE A 120 8.07 5.46 -1.48
N TYR A 121 7.73 4.18 -1.30
CA TYR A 121 6.72 3.52 -2.11
C TYR A 121 6.10 2.30 -1.39
N ILE A 122 4.82 2.05 -1.66
CA ILE A 122 4.06 0.90 -1.14
C ILE A 122 3.32 0.28 -2.33
N ASN A 123 3.59 -1.00 -2.58
CA ASN A 123 2.82 -1.82 -3.49
C ASN A 123 1.79 -2.60 -2.68
N ARG A 124 0.53 -2.56 -3.13
CA ARG A 124 -0.56 -3.31 -2.52
C ARG A 124 -1.21 -4.19 -3.56
N LYS A 125 -1.60 -5.38 -3.14
CA LYS A 125 -2.58 -6.17 -3.87
C LYS A 125 -3.90 -5.39 -3.96
N ASP A 126 -4.57 -5.51 -5.09
CA ASP A 126 -5.93 -5.00 -5.25
C ASP A 126 -6.84 -5.51 -4.13
N ILE A 127 -7.63 -4.61 -3.53
CA ILE A 127 -8.61 -4.93 -2.49
C ILE A 127 -9.99 -4.96 -3.12
N ASP A 128 -10.61 -6.14 -3.13
CA ASP A 128 -12.04 -6.28 -3.44
C ASP A 128 -12.85 -6.08 -2.15
N VAL A 129 -13.39 -4.86 -1.98
CA VAL A 129 -14.12 -4.47 -0.79
C VAL A 129 -15.48 -5.16 -0.80
N LYS A 130 -15.75 -5.94 0.23
CA LYS A 130 -17.02 -6.70 0.34
C LYS A 130 -18.18 -5.76 0.60
N LEU A 131 -19.00 -5.55 -0.44
CA LEU A 131 -20.22 -4.75 -0.37
C LEU A 131 -21.46 -5.64 -0.36
N ILE A 132 -22.44 -5.28 0.47
CA ILE A 132 -23.80 -5.84 0.44
C ILE A 132 -24.74 -5.03 -0.46
N ALA A 133 -24.40 -3.77 -0.70
CA ALA A 133 -25.15 -2.86 -1.56
C ALA A 133 -24.25 -1.72 -2.06
N GLY A 134 -24.60 -1.19 -3.22
CA GLY A 134 -23.99 0.00 -3.80
C GLY A 134 -25.08 0.99 -4.21
N PHE A 135 -24.78 2.29 -4.17
CA PHE A 135 -25.73 3.34 -4.50
C PHE A 135 -25.07 4.47 -5.28
N VAL A 136 -25.90 5.23 -6.00
CA VAL A 136 -25.52 6.51 -6.60
C VAL A 136 -26.23 7.62 -5.83
N GLY A 137 -25.47 8.44 -5.12
CA GLY A 137 -25.97 9.62 -4.42
C GLY A 137 -25.86 10.89 -5.26
N ILE A 138 -26.35 12.00 -4.70
CA ILE A 138 -26.16 13.34 -5.26
C ILE A 138 -25.37 14.17 -4.25
N LYS A 139 -24.31 14.84 -4.72
CA LYS A 139 -23.49 15.74 -3.93
C LYS A 139 -24.36 16.77 -3.22
N LYS A 140 -24.13 16.98 -1.92
CA LYS A 140 -24.90 17.86 -1.01
C LYS A 140 -26.31 17.38 -0.63
N ILE A 141 -26.77 16.24 -1.14
CA ILE A 141 -28.01 15.62 -0.65
C ILE A 141 -27.61 14.53 0.36
N PRO A 142 -28.07 14.60 1.63
CA PRO A 142 -27.72 13.62 2.63
C PRO A 142 -28.40 12.27 2.36
N LEU A 143 -27.77 11.19 2.81
CA LEU A 143 -28.42 9.88 2.92
C LEU A 143 -29.68 9.98 3.81
N PRO A 144 -30.76 9.21 3.52
CA PRO A 144 -30.80 8.04 2.62
C PRO A 144 -31.26 8.34 1.18
N PHE A 145 -31.31 9.61 0.75
CA PHE A 145 -31.77 9.94 -0.59
C PHE A 145 -30.71 9.57 -1.65
N VAL A 146 -31.02 8.54 -2.44
CA VAL A 146 -30.16 8.02 -3.50
C VAL A 146 -30.92 7.96 -4.83
N LEU A 147 -30.20 8.12 -5.94
CA LEU A 147 -30.76 8.06 -7.30
C LEU A 147 -30.88 6.65 -7.84
N ALA A 148 -29.96 5.78 -7.46
CA ALA A 148 -29.91 4.41 -7.91
C ALA A 148 -29.30 3.52 -6.83
N LEU A 149 -29.62 2.24 -6.90
CA LEU A 149 -29.06 1.20 -6.04
C LEU A 149 -28.74 -0.05 -6.86
N ASN A 150 -27.77 -0.83 -6.39
CA ASN A 150 -27.43 -2.14 -6.91
C ASN A 150 -27.04 -3.05 -5.75
N ASN A 151 -27.91 -4.01 -5.45
CA ASN A 151 -27.66 -5.02 -4.42
C ASN A 151 -27.29 -6.38 -5.03
N TYR A 152 -27.39 -6.52 -6.36
CA TYR A 152 -27.11 -7.79 -7.04
C TYR A 152 -25.62 -7.99 -7.31
N ASN A 153 -24.93 -6.94 -7.73
CA ASN A 153 -23.51 -6.98 -8.02
C ASN A 153 -22.84 -5.63 -7.70
N PRO A 154 -22.96 -5.12 -6.45
CA PRO A 154 -22.22 -3.93 -6.03
C PRO A 154 -20.73 -4.21 -6.10
N LYS A 155 -19.95 -3.18 -6.40
CA LYS A 155 -18.50 -3.33 -6.57
C LYS A 155 -17.77 -2.15 -6.01
N LEU A 156 -16.68 -2.42 -5.29
CA LEU A 156 -15.62 -1.46 -5.02
C LEU A 156 -14.29 -2.23 -4.98
N ILE A 157 -13.49 -2.10 -6.04
CA ILE A 157 -12.13 -2.66 -6.08
C ILE A 157 -11.13 -1.51 -6.03
N LEU A 158 -10.28 -1.51 -5.01
CA LEU A 158 -9.19 -0.55 -4.87
C LEU A 158 -7.93 -1.13 -5.50
N LYS A 159 -7.30 -0.39 -6.39
CA LYS A 159 -6.08 -0.79 -7.10
C LYS A 159 -4.94 0.17 -6.78
N GLU A 160 -3.77 -0.08 -7.35
CA GLU A 160 -2.62 0.78 -7.10
C GLU A 160 -2.86 2.25 -7.51
N GLU A 161 -3.37 2.49 -8.72
CA GLU A 161 -3.51 3.83 -9.31
C GLU A 161 -4.97 4.27 -9.48
N SER A 162 -5.92 3.34 -9.38
CA SER A 162 -7.33 3.58 -9.67
C SER A 162 -8.23 2.75 -8.77
N PHE A 163 -9.53 3.01 -8.84
CA PHE A 163 -10.52 2.16 -8.21
C PHE A 163 -11.69 1.91 -9.17
N GLU A 164 -12.25 0.71 -9.10
CA GLU A 164 -13.49 0.37 -9.78
C GLU A 164 -14.63 0.47 -8.79
N HIS A 165 -15.77 1.03 -9.21
CA HIS A 165 -16.98 1.02 -8.39
C HIS A 165 -18.23 0.78 -9.22
N ARG A 166 -19.25 0.25 -8.56
CA ARG A 166 -20.58 0.02 -9.14
C ARG A 166 -21.67 0.25 -8.09
N GLY A 167 -22.26 1.45 -8.12
CA GLY A 167 -23.45 1.80 -7.33
C GLY A 167 -24.78 1.68 -8.10
N SER A 168 -24.72 1.43 -9.41
CA SER A 168 -25.88 1.24 -10.29
C SER A 168 -25.61 0.08 -11.26
N PHE A 169 -26.26 0.06 -12.43
CA PHE A 169 -26.06 -1.00 -13.42
C PHE A 169 -24.64 -1.01 -14.02
N TRP A 170 -24.03 0.17 -14.17
CA TRP A 170 -22.74 0.32 -14.87
C TRP A 170 -21.58 0.43 -13.89
N GLY A 171 -20.54 -0.38 -14.10
CA GLY A 171 -19.26 -0.19 -13.42
C GLY A 171 -18.50 1.00 -14.00
N LYS A 172 -17.71 1.67 -13.16
CA LYS A 172 -16.83 2.75 -13.57
C LYS A 172 -15.46 2.54 -12.97
N THR A 173 -14.44 2.99 -13.69
CA THR A 173 -13.08 3.17 -13.16
C THR A 173 -12.87 4.66 -12.97
N ASP A 174 -12.41 5.05 -11.79
CA ASP A 174 -12.02 6.41 -11.44
C ASP A 174 -10.63 6.38 -10.79
N TYR A 175 -9.98 7.53 -10.66
CA TYR A 175 -8.62 7.68 -10.12
C TYR A 175 -8.63 8.47 -8.81
N TYR A 176 -7.63 8.25 -7.96
CA TYR A 176 -7.57 8.81 -6.62
C TYR A 176 -7.51 10.34 -6.60
N GLU A 177 -6.86 10.96 -7.58
CA GLU A 177 -6.78 12.42 -7.73
C GLU A 177 -8.12 13.07 -8.08
N ASN A 178 -9.12 12.29 -8.53
CA ASN A 178 -10.46 12.78 -8.83
C ASN A 178 -11.41 12.74 -7.61
N ILE A 179 -10.92 12.28 -6.46
CA ILE A 179 -11.68 12.22 -5.21
C ILE A 179 -11.60 13.58 -4.52
N GLU A 180 -12.76 14.18 -4.26
CA GLU A 180 -12.88 15.40 -3.48
C GLU A 180 -12.84 15.11 -1.98
N LYS A 181 -13.58 14.07 -1.56
CA LYS A 181 -13.57 13.57 -0.19
C LYS A 181 -14.06 12.13 -0.09
N ILE A 182 -13.61 11.46 0.96
CA ILE A 182 -14.11 10.18 1.45
C ILE A 182 -14.82 10.44 2.78
N ASP A 183 -16.09 10.05 2.85
CA ASP A 183 -16.93 10.20 4.05
C ASP A 183 -17.51 8.85 4.46
N ILE A 184 -18.07 8.79 5.67
CA ILE A 184 -18.78 7.59 6.13
C ILE A 184 -20.17 7.92 6.65
N TYR A 185 -21.09 6.97 6.47
CA TYR A 185 -22.40 7.01 7.08
C TYR A 185 -22.64 5.75 7.88
N LEU A 186 -22.83 5.94 9.18
CA LEU A 186 -23.05 4.88 10.15
C LEU A 186 -24.49 5.02 10.67
N ALA A 187 -25.25 3.94 10.57
CA ALA A 187 -26.57 3.81 11.18
C ALA A 187 -26.70 2.40 11.76
N TYR A 188 -27.81 2.10 12.45
CA TYR A 188 -28.03 0.77 13.00
C TYR A 188 -27.89 -0.30 11.91
N LYS A 189 -26.91 -1.20 12.07
CA LYS A 189 -26.54 -2.26 11.09
C LYS A 189 -26.23 -1.76 9.68
N THR A 190 -25.70 -0.53 9.56
CA THR A 190 -25.34 0.05 8.27
C THR A 190 -24.00 0.74 8.40
N THR A 191 -23.03 0.31 7.60
CA THR A 191 -21.68 0.88 7.55
C THR A 191 -21.38 1.23 6.10
N ASN A 192 -21.53 2.50 5.77
CA ASN A 192 -21.37 2.98 4.41
C ASN A 192 -20.10 3.80 4.28
N ILE A 193 -19.40 3.61 3.17
CA ILE A 193 -18.44 4.56 2.62
C ILE A 193 -19.12 5.41 1.54
N GLU A 194 -18.82 6.70 1.51
CA GLU A 194 -19.21 7.61 0.43
C GLU A 194 -17.96 8.21 -0.24
N ILE A 195 -17.91 8.11 -1.56
CA ILE A 195 -16.87 8.70 -2.40
C ILE A 195 -17.49 9.86 -3.17
N THR A 196 -17.07 11.09 -2.83
CA THR A 196 -17.44 12.30 -3.57
C THR A 196 -16.34 12.65 -4.55
N LYS A 197 -16.71 12.96 -5.80
CA LYS A 197 -15.75 13.25 -6.88
C LYS A 197 -15.77 14.73 -7.25
N ILE A 198 -14.61 15.27 -7.61
CA ILE A 198 -14.43 16.69 -7.95
C ILE A 198 -15.32 17.09 -9.13
N ASN A 199 -15.25 16.30 -10.22
CA ASN A 199 -15.88 16.60 -11.50
C ASN A 199 -17.23 15.87 -11.68
N SER A 200 -17.97 15.62 -10.59
CA SER A 200 -19.28 14.98 -10.67
C SER A 200 -20.25 15.52 -9.62
N ILE A 201 -21.51 15.67 -10.02
CA ILE A 201 -22.61 15.88 -9.08
C ILE A 201 -23.04 14.57 -8.39
N PHE A 202 -22.57 13.42 -8.86
CA PHE A 202 -22.93 12.12 -8.31
C PHE A 202 -21.86 11.59 -7.38
N THR A 203 -22.31 10.91 -6.31
CA THR A 203 -21.44 10.20 -5.37
C THR A 203 -21.61 8.70 -5.53
N PHE A 204 -20.57 7.94 -5.22
CA PHE A 204 -20.70 6.50 -5.03
C PHE A 204 -20.83 6.23 -3.53
N ILE A 205 -21.78 5.38 -3.16
CA ILE A 205 -21.91 4.91 -1.78
C ILE A 205 -21.87 3.38 -1.79
N GLY A 206 -21.02 2.79 -0.95
CA GLY A 206 -20.92 1.34 -0.77
C GLY A 206 -21.26 0.96 0.66
N ASN A 207 -22.16 0.00 0.85
CA ASN A 207 -22.49 -0.54 2.17
C ASN A 207 -21.69 -1.84 2.40
N THR A 208 -20.80 -1.83 3.39
CA THR A 208 -20.02 -3.01 3.78
C THR A 208 -20.74 -3.90 4.80
N ASN A 209 -21.65 -3.33 5.59
CA ASN A 209 -22.22 -3.91 6.81
C ASN A 209 -21.17 -4.62 7.70
N ASN A 210 -19.94 -4.10 7.70
CA ASN A 210 -18.79 -4.67 8.38
C ASN A 210 -17.78 -3.55 8.68
N ASN A 211 -17.52 -3.33 9.97
CA ASN A 211 -16.60 -2.29 10.43
C ASN A 211 -15.16 -2.56 10.00
N LEU A 212 -14.70 -3.81 10.07
CA LEU A 212 -13.33 -4.19 9.70
C LEU A 212 -13.10 -3.96 8.20
N GLU A 213 -14.08 -4.33 7.38
CA GLU A 213 -14.03 -4.10 5.93
C GLU A 213 -13.99 -2.60 5.59
N LEU A 214 -14.81 -1.79 6.29
CA LEU A 214 -14.81 -0.34 6.12
C LEU A 214 -13.46 0.28 6.54
N LYS A 215 -12.89 -0.15 7.66
CA LYS A 215 -11.56 0.31 8.10
C LYS A 215 -10.47 -0.02 7.08
N LYS A 216 -10.43 -1.25 6.56
CA LYS A 216 -9.50 -1.65 5.50
C LYS A 216 -9.61 -0.74 4.28
N CYS A 217 -10.83 -0.42 3.88
CA CYS A 217 -11.10 0.50 2.77
C CYS A 217 -10.61 1.93 3.05
N LEU A 218 -10.87 2.47 4.25
CA LEU A 218 -10.43 3.81 4.65
C LEU A 218 -8.91 3.91 4.76
N ALA A 219 -8.25 2.92 5.35
CA ALA A 219 -6.79 2.85 5.45
C ALA A 219 -6.14 2.93 4.05
N PHE A 220 -6.70 2.21 3.07
CA PHE A 220 -6.22 2.26 1.69
C PHE A 220 -6.39 3.66 1.08
N PHE A 221 -7.54 4.31 1.26
CA PHE A 221 -7.73 5.69 0.78
C PHE A 221 -6.81 6.69 1.47
N GLN A 222 -6.54 6.52 2.77
CA GLN A 222 -5.58 7.36 3.51
C GLN A 222 -4.15 7.18 2.96
N GLU A 223 -3.75 5.94 2.66
CA GLU A 223 -2.46 5.62 2.04
C GLU A 223 -2.30 6.33 0.68
N LYS A 224 -3.38 6.35 -0.13
CA LYS A 224 -3.45 7.07 -1.41
C LYS A 224 -3.59 8.60 -1.24
N LYS A 225 -3.45 9.11 -0.02
CA LYS A 225 -3.54 10.54 0.34
C LYS A 225 -4.87 11.17 -0.05
N CYS A 226 -5.94 10.38 -0.12
CA CYS A 226 -7.27 10.92 -0.35
C CYS A 226 -7.74 11.71 0.87
N ASN A 227 -8.58 12.71 0.63
CA ASN A 227 -9.12 13.57 1.68
C ASN A 227 -10.23 12.85 2.46
N LEU A 228 -9.90 12.24 3.59
CA LEU A 228 -10.88 11.65 4.51
C LEU A 228 -11.51 12.74 5.39
N THR A 229 -12.84 12.70 5.58
CA THR A 229 -13.49 13.58 6.56
C THR A 229 -13.02 13.25 7.98
N GLN A 230 -13.14 14.21 8.91
CA GLN A 230 -12.78 13.97 10.31
C GLN A 230 -13.53 12.75 10.88
N LYS A 231 -14.81 12.60 10.53
CA LYS A 231 -15.63 11.44 10.91
C LYS A 231 -15.03 10.12 10.42
N ALA A 232 -14.54 10.08 9.19
CA ALA A 232 -13.89 8.89 8.63
C ALA A 232 -12.55 8.60 9.31
N LEU A 233 -11.76 9.63 9.61
CA LEU A 233 -10.51 9.50 10.36
C LEU A 233 -10.75 9.01 11.79
N ASP A 234 -11.74 9.56 12.49
CA ASP A 234 -12.08 9.15 13.86
C ASP A 234 -12.51 7.68 13.90
N PHE A 235 -13.28 7.22 12.91
CA PHE A 235 -13.68 5.82 12.81
C PHE A 235 -12.50 4.88 12.50
N LEU A 236 -11.57 5.33 11.65
CA LEU A 236 -10.37 4.55 11.33
C LEU A 236 -9.47 4.35 12.56
N ASN A 237 -9.38 5.36 13.43
CA ASN A 237 -8.48 5.39 14.59
C ASN A 237 -9.07 4.81 15.90
N GLN A 238 -10.36 4.40 15.91
CA GLN A 238 -11.04 3.79 17.06
C GLN A 238 -10.77 2.30 17.18
#